data_AF-A0A4V1FBU5-F1
#
_entry.id   AF-A0A4V1FBU5-F1
#
_cell.length_a   1.000
_cell.length_b   1.000
_cell.length_c   1.000
_cell.angle_alpha   90.00
_cell.angle_beta   90.00
_cell.angle_gamma   90.00
#
_symmetry.space_group_name_H-M   'P 1'
#
loop_
_entity.id
_entity.type
_entity.pdbx_description
1 polymer ?
#
loop_
_entity_poly.entity_id
_entity_poly.type
_entity_poly.pdbx_seq_one_letter_code
_entity_poly.pdbx_strand_id
1 'polypeptide(L)'
;MPDPLDIVQTSQVHALGLVPSRSRGLARVRRGAYVDAAALAAADPEQRYRARVKAVGLARPGIVLALESALMLHGLPFGSEPSHVFSTGDPAMSGGRAGVRNSHLPIRPEHVVEVEGLRCSSVAWTLADIGRRRIPSAAVASVDAALAAGTVDVDDILGALAYQSRQGGARARWSVAFADGRSESVGESRSRVAIALLGFPAPELQVEVRTDLGSFRADFGWRLDDRWLLGEFDGLVKYGALASASGRTGVDALVAEKRREDAIRRVADLCRWTWDDVVRPERLARILRAAGLRRRDPVLPAGVRLLP
;
A
#
# COMPACT_ATOMS: atom_id res chain seq x y z
N MET A 1 -0.08 -9.31 13.18
CA MET A 1 -1.11 -9.46 14.23
C MET A 1 -1.91 -10.71 13.93
N PRO A 2 -2.40 -11.47 14.94
CA PRO A 2 -3.34 -12.56 14.68
C PRO A 2 -4.57 -12.02 13.94
N ASP A 3 -5.05 -12.79 12.96
CA ASP A 3 -6.23 -12.43 12.16
C ASP A 3 -7.48 -12.52 13.06
N PRO A 4 -8.17 -11.41 13.36
CA PRO A 4 -9.31 -11.44 14.27
C PRO A 4 -10.56 -12.04 13.63
N LEU A 5 -10.56 -12.29 12.32
CA LEU A 5 -11.70 -12.81 11.58
C LEU A 5 -11.47 -14.25 11.13
N ASP A 6 -11.57 -15.19 12.09
CA ASP A 6 -11.53 -16.61 11.79
C ASP A 6 -12.72 -17.03 10.94
N ILE A 7 -12.44 -17.60 9.76
CA ILE A 7 -13.46 -18.10 8.85
C ILE A 7 -13.98 -19.44 9.34
N VAL A 8 -15.27 -19.50 9.64
CA VAL A 8 -15.99 -20.73 9.97
C VAL A 8 -16.85 -21.15 8.78
N GLN A 9 -16.63 -22.37 8.30
CA GLN A 9 -17.42 -22.96 7.21
C GLN A 9 -18.78 -23.46 7.72
N THR A 10 -19.79 -23.54 6.84
CA THR A 10 -21.13 -24.08 7.19
C THR A 10 -21.07 -25.43 7.90
N SER A 11 -20.19 -26.34 7.47
CA SER A 11 -20.00 -27.65 8.09
C SER A 11 -19.56 -27.54 9.56
N GLN A 12 -18.63 -26.63 9.85
CA GLN A 12 -18.16 -26.37 11.21
C GLN A 12 -19.24 -25.70 12.07
N VAL A 13 -20.00 -24.75 11.50
CA VAL A 13 -21.13 -24.14 12.21
C VAL A 13 -22.17 -25.20 12.61
N HIS A 14 -22.50 -26.12 11.70
CA HIS A 14 -23.42 -27.22 12.01
C HIS A 14 -22.86 -28.21 13.01
N ALA A 15 -21.55 -28.51 12.97
CA ALA A 15 -20.90 -29.36 13.96
C ALA A 15 -20.97 -28.76 15.38
N LEU A 16 -21.03 -27.43 15.49
CA LEU A 16 -21.26 -26.71 16.75
C LEU A 16 -22.75 -26.62 17.15
N GLY A 17 -23.65 -27.30 16.45
CA GLY A 17 -25.09 -27.28 16.72
C GLY A 17 -25.79 -25.97 16.33
N LEU A 18 -25.11 -25.08 15.60
CA LEU A 18 -25.64 -23.79 15.19
C LEU A 18 -26.27 -23.87 13.80
N VAL A 19 -27.27 -23.01 13.58
CA VAL A 19 -27.86 -22.77 12.25
C VAL A 19 -27.41 -21.38 11.79
N PRO A 20 -26.60 -21.26 10.72
CA PRO A 20 -26.00 -19.98 10.35
C PRO A 20 -27.02 -18.85 10.14
N SER A 21 -28.16 -19.14 9.53
CA SER A 21 -29.23 -18.16 9.27
C SER A 21 -30.00 -17.72 10.52
N ARG A 22 -29.90 -18.47 11.63
CA ARG A 22 -30.58 -18.17 12.91
C ARG A 22 -29.62 -17.69 14.01
N SER A 23 -28.31 -17.72 13.74
CA SER A 23 -27.28 -17.39 14.73
C SER A 23 -26.89 -15.92 14.64
N ARG A 24 -27.40 -15.08 15.55
CA ARG A 24 -27.13 -13.63 15.54
C ARG A 24 -25.65 -13.26 15.71
N GLY A 25 -24.85 -14.15 16.32
CA GLY A 25 -23.40 -13.97 16.48
C GLY A 25 -22.59 -14.25 15.21
N LEU A 26 -23.20 -14.77 14.13
CA LEU A 26 -22.50 -15.06 12.89
C LEU A 26 -22.87 -14.07 11.79
N ALA A 27 -21.86 -13.44 11.21
CA ALA A 27 -22.00 -12.64 10.00
C ALA A 27 -21.51 -13.42 8.79
N ARG A 28 -22.29 -13.38 7.71
CA ARG A 28 -21.94 -14.08 6.46
C ARG A 28 -20.99 -13.24 5.62
N VAL A 29 -19.76 -13.72 5.41
CA VAL A 29 -18.79 -13.11 4.48
C VAL A 29 -19.12 -13.50 3.03
N ARG A 30 -19.47 -14.78 2.82
CA ARG A 30 -19.96 -15.31 1.54
C ARG A 30 -20.84 -16.53 1.78
N ARG A 31 -21.50 -17.03 0.74
CA ARG A 31 -22.19 -18.33 0.82
C ARG A 31 -21.20 -19.41 1.28
N GLY A 32 -21.50 -20.04 2.41
CA GLY A 32 -20.71 -21.14 2.97
C GLY A 32 -19.66 -20.74 4.00
N ALA A 33 -19.42 -19.44 4.23
CA ALA A 33 -18.36 -18.96 5.12
C ALA A 33 -18.84 -17.77 5.96
N TYR A 34 -18.58 -17.87 7.26
CA TYR A 34 -19.08 -16.96 8.30
C TYR A 34 -17.92 -16.54 9.20
N VAL A 35 -18.10 -15.41 9.88
CA VAL A 35 -17.21 -14.89 10.92
C VAL A 35 -18.06 -14.45 12.11
N ASP A 36 -17.41 -14.19 13.25
CA ASP A 36 -18.08 -13.52 14.37
C ASP A 36 -18.56 -12.12 13.95
N ALA A 37 -19.82 -11.81 14.25
CA ALA A 37 -20.47 -10.58 13.81
C ALA A 37 -19.93 -9.34 14.54
N ALA A 38 -19.57 -9.47 15.81
CA ALA A 38 -19.01 -8.36 16.59
C ALA A 38 -17.57 -8.06 16.15
N ALA A 39 -16.77 -9.11 15.92
CA ALA A 39 -15.43 -8.99 15.36
C ALA A 39 -15.47 -8.33 13.97
N LEU A 40 -16.40 -8.72 13.10
CA LEU A 40 -16.54 -8.09 11.79
C LEU A 40 -16.93 -6.61 11.87
N ALA A 41 -17.80 -6.25 12.81
CA ALA A 41 -18.20 -4.86 13.03
C ALA A 41 -17.05 -3.98 13.54
N ALA A 42 -16.15 -4.55 14.34
CA ALA A 42 -14.94 -3.88 14.83
C ALA A 42 -13.76 -3.92 13.85
N ALA A 43 -13.84 -4.77 12.82
CA ALA A 43 -12.74 -5.02 11.90
C ALA A 43 -12.42 -3.80 11.03
N ASP A 44 -11.14 -3.53 10.85
CA ASP A 44 -10.66 -2.52 9.91
C ASP A 44 -10.83 -2.99 8.44
N PRO A 45 -10.65 -2.08 7.46
CA PRO A 45 -10.83 -2.42 6.05
C PRO A 45 -9.90 -3.53 5.53
N GLU A 46 -8.71 -3.68 6.11
CA GLU A 46 -7.75 -4.72 5.73
C GLU A 46 -8.19 -6.09 6.25
N GLN A 47 -8.60 -6.16 7.51
CA GLN A 47 -9.14 -7.37 8.14
C GLN A 47 -10.39 -7.86 7.38
N ARG A 48 -11.31 -6.95 7.05
CA ARG A 48 -12.51 -7.30 6.24
C ARG A 48 -12.13 -7.83 4.86
N TYR A 49 -11.11 -7.26 4.22
CA TYR A 49 -10.64 -7.75 2.93
C TYR A 49 -9.99 -9.13 3.05
N ARG A 50 -9.13 -9.33 4.05
CA ARG A 50 -8.49 -10.61 4.37
C ARG A 50 -9.52 -11.72 4.57
N ALA A 51 -10.57 -11.47 5.35
CA ALA A 51 -11.68 -12.41 5.53
C ALA A 51 -12.36 -12.78 4.19
N ARG A 52 -12.62 -11.80 3.32
CA ARG A 52 -13.20 -12.06 1.99
C ARG A 52 -12.29 -12.94 1.11
N VAL A 53 -10.99 -12.65 1.09
CA VAL A 53 -9.99 -13.41 0.32
C VAL A 53 -9.89 -14.85 0.83
N LYS A 54 -9.75 -15.05 2.14
CA LYS A 54 -9.72 -16.38 2.78
C LYS A 54 -10.97 -17.18 2.46
N ALA A 55 -12.14 -16.57 2.61
CA ALA A 55 -13.40 -17.23 2.32
C ALA A 55 -13.49 -17.67 0.85
N VAL A 56 -12.98 -16.87 -0.10
CA VAL A 56 -12.93 -17.26 -1.51
C VAL A 56 -11.99 -18.43 -1.76
N GLY A 57 -10.78 -18.38 -1.20
CA GLY A 57 -9.78 -19.43 -1.36
C GLY A 57 -10.25 -20.78 -0.81
N LEU A 58 -10.78 -20.78 0.42
CA LEU A 58 -11.31 -22.00 1.06
C LEU A 58 -12.49 -22.61 0.27
N ALA A 59 -13.34 -21.77 -0.32
CA ALA A 59 -14.49 -22.24 -1.08
C ALA A 59 -14.15 -22.67 -2.52
N ARG A 60 -12.93 -22.41 -3.00
CA ARG A 60 -12.46 -22.73 -4.34
C ARG A 60 -10.98 -23.15 -4.32
N PRO A 61 -10.63 -24.37 -3.85
CA PRO A 61 -9.23 -24.76 -3.64
C PRO A 61 -8.30 -24.65 -4.86
N GLY A 62 -8.85 -24.68 -6.08
CA GLY A 62 -8.08 -24.49 -7.32
C GLY A 62 -7.88 -23.03 -7.75
N ILE A 63 -8.49 -22.05 -7.07
CA ILE A 63 -8.39 -20.64 -7.45
C ILE A 63 -6.98 -20.12 -7.17
N VAL A 64 -6.40 -19.36 -8.11
CA VAL A 64 -5.15 -18.64 -7.88
C VAL A 64 -5.48 -17.18 -7.61
N LEU A 65 -5.32 -16.75 -6.36
CA LEU A 65 -5.53 -15.36 -5.94
C LEU A 65 -4.45 -14.46 -6.54
N ALA A 66 -4.82 -13.26 -6.97
CA ALA A 66 -3.93 -12.36 -7.72
C ALA A 66 -4.15 -10.89 -7.33
N LEU A 67 -3.32 -9.99 -7.88
CA LEU A 67 -3.42 -8.54 -7.67
C LEU A 67 -3.51 -8.20 -6.17
N GLU A 68 -4.43 -7.33 -5.74
CA GLU A 68 -4.57 -6.91 -4.35
C GLU A 68 -4.84 -8.09 -3.39
N SER A 69 -5.48 -9.17 -3.85
CA SER A 69 -5.68 -10.36 -3.03
C SER A 69 -4.36 -11.09 -2.75
N ALA A 70 -3.46 -11.15 -3.73
CA ALA A 70 -2.12 -11.69 -3.53
C ALA A 70 -1.23 -10.72 -2.73
N LEU A 71 -1.31 -9.40 -2.97
CA LEU A 71 -0.61 -8.41 -2.13
C LEU A 71 -0.97 -8.58 -0.65
N MET A 72 -2.26 -8.71 -0.33
CA MET A 72 -2.73 -8.93 1.04
C MET A 72 -2.16 -10.22 1.66
N LEU A 73 -2.12 -11.32 0.89
CA LEU A 73 -1.54 -12.58 1.37
C LEU A 73 -0.03 -12.45 1.64
N HIS A 74 0.70 -11.74 0.78
CA HIS A 74 2.13 -11.46 0.95
C HIS A 74 2.44 -10.38 1.99
N GLY A 75 1.43 -9.82 2.67
CA GLY A 75 1.62 -8.74 3.63
C GLY A 75 2.08 -7.42 3.00
N LEU A 76 1.81 -7.23 1.71
CA LEU A 76 2.19 -6.04 0.96
C LEU A 76 1.04 -5.03 0.87
N PRO A 77 1.34 -3.72 0.83
CA PRO A 77 0.32 -2.70 0.83
C PRO A 77 -0.47 -2.71 -0.48
N PHE A 78 -1.80 -2.72 -0.39
CA PHE A 78 -2.72 -2.62 -1.53
C PHE A 78 -3.55 -1.32 -1.54
N GLY A 79 -3.35 -0.45 -0.54
CA GLY A 79 -4.03 0.85 -0.44
C GLY A 79 -5.40 0.74 0.24
N SER A 80 -6.46 1.19 -0.45
CA SER A 80 -7.82 1.12 0.09
C SER A 80 -8.42 -0.28 -0.05
N GLU A 81 -9.41 -0.59 0.78
CA GLU A 81 -10.13 -1.86 0.73
C GLU A 81 -10.70 -2.14 -0.68
N PRO A 82 -10.26 -3.22 -1.34
CA PRO A 82 -10.75 -3.51 -2.69
C PRO A 82 -12.21 -3.93 -2.69
N SER A 83 -12.94 -3.55 -3.74
CA SER A 83 -14.34 -3.94 -3.92
C SER A 83 -14.51 -5.41 -4.28
N HIS A 84 -13.46 -6.06 -4.77
CA HIS A 84 -13.48 -7.45 -5.24
C HIS A 84 -12.28 -8.25 -4.70
N VAL A 85 -12.48 -9.56 -4.56
CA VAL A 85 -11.37 -10.51 -4.49
C VAL A 85 -10.89 -10.77 -5.92
N PHE A 86 -9.58 -10.72 -6.13
CA PHE A 86 -8.97 -10.86 -7.44
C PHE A 86 -8.32 -12.24 -7.59
N SER A 87 -8.45 -12.80 -8.79
CA SER A 87 -7.88 -14.09 -9.16
C SER A 87 -7.41 -14.09 -10.62
N THR A 88 -6.65 -15.11 -11.01
CA THR A 88 -6.16 -15.27 -12.37
C THR A 88 -6.11 -16.75 -12.79
N GLY A 89 -5.90 -17.00 -14.08
CA GLY A 89 -5.46 -18.30 -14.59
C GLY A 89 -6.53 -19.12 -15.32
N ASP A 90 -7.82 -18.93 -15.02
CA ASP A 90 -8.91 -19.69 -15.64
C ASP A 90 -9.72 -18.80 -16.62
N PRO A 91 -9.54 -18.92 -17.94
CA PRO A 91 -10.30 -18.13 -18.92
C PRO A 91 -11.81 -18.35 -18.85
N ALA A 92 -12.28 -19.55 -18.48
CA ALA A 92 -13.70 -19.87 -18.37
C ALA A 92 -14.38 -19.16 -17.19
N MET A 93 -13.57 -18.72 -16.22
CA MET A 93 -14.03 -17.98 -15.04
C MET A 93 -13.81 -16.47 -15.17
N SER A 94 -13.36 -15.97 -16.32
CA SER A 94 -13.05 -14.55 -16.53
C SER A 94 -14.27 -13.64 -16.33
N GLY A 95 -14.03 -12.42 -15.84
CA GLY A 95 -15.10 -11.47 -15.51
C GLY A 95 -15.37 -11.37 -14.02
N GLY A 96 -16.54 -10.84 -13.65
CA GLY A 96 -16.94 -10.58 -12.26
C GLY A 96 -18.15 -11.43 -11.86
N ARG A 97 -18.02 -12.28 -10.83
CA ARG A 97 -19.14 -13.05 -10.29
C ARG A 97 -19.01 -13.26 -8.79
N ALA A 98 -20.08 -13.00 -8.04
CA ALA A 98 -20.17 -13.20 -6.60
C ALA A 98 -19.01 -12.53 -5.81
N GLY A 99 -18.68 -11.28 -6.15
CA GLY A 99 -17.62 -10.51 -5.49
C GLY A 99 -16.19 -10.92 -5.87
N VAL A 100 -16.01 -11.83 -6.83
CA VAL A 100 -14.70 -12.25 -7.35
C VAL A 100 -14.54 -11.73 -8.76
N ARG A 101 -13.39 -11.11 -9.05
CA ARG A 101 -12.98 -10.70 -10.40
C ARG A 101 -11.79 -11.53 -10.84
N ASN A 102 -11.94 -12.25 -11.93
CA ASN A 102 -10.90 -13.14 -12.45
C ASN A 102 -10.33 -12.60 -13.76
N SER A 103 -9.00 -12.57 -13.82
CA SER A 103 -8.23 -12.27 -15.02
C SER A 103 -8.12 -13.53 -15.88
N HIS A 104 -8.36 -13.38 -17.19
CA HIS A 104 -8.15 -14.46 -18.16
C HIS A 104 -6.68 -14.80 -18.42
N LEU A 105 -5.74 -14.11 -17.74
CA LEU A 105 -4.32 -14.23 -18.00
C LEU A 105 -3.82 -15.56 -17.39
N PRO A 106 -3.31 -16.50 -18.20
CA PRO A 106 -2.68 -17.69 -17.66
C PRO A 106 -1.50 -17.28 -16.78
N ILE A 107 -1.31 -18.01 -15.68
CA ILE A 107 -0.15 -17.87 -14.81
C ILE A 107 0.73 -19.09 -14.98
N ARG A 108 2.04 -18.88 -15.04
CA ARG A 108 2.98 -20.00 -15.14
C ARG A 108 3.06 -20.76 -13.81
N PRO A 109 3.16 -22.09 -13.80
CA PRO A 109 3.14 -22.90 -12.57
C PRO A 109 4.14 -22.45 -11.49
N GLU A 110 5.34 -22.04 -11.88
CA GLU A 110 6.40 -21.54 -11.00
C GLU A 110 6.04 -20.23 -10.28
N HIS A 111 5.08 -19.47 -10.81
CA HIS A 111 4.57 -18.26 -10.19
C HIS A 111 3.29 -18.51 -9.39
N VAL A 112 2.86 -19.76 -9.22
CA VAL A 112 1.77 -20.13 -8.32
C VAL A 112 2.38 -20.65 -7.02
N VAL A 113 2.19 -19.90 -5.94
CA VAL A 113 2.70 -20.22 -4.60
C VAL A 113 1.55 -20.41 -3.62
N GLU A 114 1.85 -20.96 -2.45
CA GLU A 114 0.88 -21.13 -1.37
C GLU A 114 1.26 -20.25 -0.18
N VAL A 115 0.29 -19.48 0.33
CA VAL A 115 0.45 -18.62 1.51
C VAL A 115 -0.77 -18.83 2.40
N GLU A 116 -0.54 -19.14 3.68
CA GLU A 116 -1.61 -19.48 4.65
C GLU A 116 -2.57 -20.58 4.12
N GLY A 117 -2.05 -21.57 3.37
CA GLY A 117 -2.86 -22.65 2.77
C GLY A 117 -3.68 -22.24 1.54
N LEU A 118 -3.45 -21.03 1.00
CA LEU A 118 -4.17 -20.49 -0.14
C LEU A 118 -3.24 -20.28 -1.34
N ARG A 119 -3.68 -20.70 -2.52
CA ARG A 119 -2.92 -20.52 -3.77
C ARG A 119 -3.01 -19.07 -4.25
N CYS A 120 -1.87 -18.45 -4.54
CA CYS A 120 -1.80 -17.11 -5.08
C CYS A 120 -0.63 -16.93 -6.05
N SER A 121 -0.61 -15.83 -6.79
CA SER A 121 0.56 -15.43 -7.57
C SER A 121 1.75 -15.10 -6.66
N SER A 122 2.96 -15.47 -7.06
CA SER A 122 4.23 -15.08 -6.42
C SER A 122 4.34 -13.55 -6.29
N VAL A 123 5.20 -13.06 -5.39
CA VAL A 123 5.43 -11.62 -5.19
C VAL A 123 5.81 -10.94 -6.51
N ALA A 124 6.82 -11.47 -7.23
CA ALA A 124 7.28 -10.91 -8.50
C ALA A 124 6.16 -10.81 -9.55
N TRP A 125 5.39 -11.89 -9.74
CA TRP A 125 4.26 -11.89 -10.69
C TRP A 125 3.19 -10.87 -10.28
N THR A 126 2.88 -10.82 -8.98
CA THR A 126 1.87 -9.90 -8.42
C THR A 126 2.28 -8.45 -8.67
N LEU A 127 3.52 -8.07 -8.38
CA LEU A 127 4.03 -6.71 -8.57
C LEU A 127 4.06 -6.31 -10.05
N ALA A 128 4.47 -7.22 -10.94
CA ALA A 128 4.39 -6.99 -12.38
C ALA A 128 2.94 -6.72 -12.84
N ASP A 129 1.98 -7.53 -12.38
CA ASP A 129 0.57 -7.37 -12.72
C ASP A 129 -0.01 -6.06 -12.14
N ILE A 130 0.38 -5.68 -10.92
CA ILE A 130 0.00 -4.41 -10.28
C ILE A 130 0.57 -3.22 -11.06
N GLY A 131 1.87 -3.20 -11.37
CA GLY A 131 2.50 -2.15 -12.17
C GLY A 131 1.84 -1.99 -13.54
N ARG A 132 1.36 -3.09 -14.11
CA ARG A 132 0.66 -3.09 -15.38
C ARG A 132 -0.76 -2.58 -15.31
N ARG A 133 -1.48 -2.76 -14.20
CA ARG A 133 -2.95 -2.55 -14.14
C ARG A 133 -3.38 -1.44 -13.19
N ARG A 134 -2.48 -0.91 -12.38
CA ARG A 134 -2.76 0.16 -11.41
C ARG A 134 -1.99 1.41 -11.77
N ILE A 135 -2.35 2.50 -11.08
CA ILE A 135 -1.58 3.73 -11.17
C ILE A 135 -0.19 3.54 -10.58
N PRO A 136 0.78 4.30 -11.08
CA PRO A 136 2.14 4.20 -10.59
C PRO A 136 2.25 4.46 -9.08
N SER A 137 1.47 5.39 -8.52
CA SER A 137 1.55 5.70 -7.08
C SER A 137 1.12 4.51 -6.19
N ALA A 138 0.17 3.69 -6.63
CA ALA A 138 -0.19 2.47 -5.94
C ALA A 138 0.85 1.35 -6.18
N ALA A 139 1.33 1.22 -7.42
CA ALA A 139 2.30 0.20 -7.79
C ALA A 139 3.65 0.37 -7.09
N VAL A 140 4.20 1.60 -7.11
CA VAL A 140 5.47 1.94 -6.46
C VAL A 140 5.41 1.63 -4.97
N ALA A 141 4.31 1.95 -4.29
CA ALA A 141 4.18 1.65 -2.85
C ALA A 141 4.27 0.14 -2.55
N SER A 142 3.67 -0.71 -3.38
CA SER A 142 3.79 -2.17 -3.21
C SER A 142 5.19 -2.69 -3.57
N VAL A 143 5.85 -2.09 -4.57
CA VAL A 143 7.22 -2.47 -4.98
C VAL A 143 8.23 -2.04 -3.92
N ASP A 144 8.18 -0.78 -3.44
CA ASP A 144 9.03 -0.26 -2.36
C ASP A 144 8.97 -1.18 -1.14
N ALA A 145 7.77 -1.55 -0.69
CA ALA A 145 7.59 -2.44 0.45
C ALA A 145 8.21 -3.83 0.24
N ALA A 146 8.08 -4.39 -0.97
CA ALA A 146 8.63 -5.70 -1.29
C ALA A 146 10.17 -5.69 -1.38
N LEU A 147 10.74 -4.61 -1.93
CA LEU A 147 12.19 -4.37 -1.98
C LEU A 147 12.76 -4.14 -0.57
N ALA A 148 12.08 -3.34 0.26
CA ALA A 148 12.46 -3.09 1.65
C ALA A 148 12.48 -4.39 2.47
N ALA A 149 11.51 -5.28 2.24
CA ALA A 149 11.45 -6.59 2.88
C ALA A 149 12.46 -7.60 2.32
N GLY A 150 13.15 -7.30 1.21
CA GLY A 150 14.08 -8.22 0.54
C GLY A 150 13.41 -9.49 -0.01
N THR A 151 12.11 -9.44 -0.27
CA THR A 151 11.34 -10.61 -0.75
C THR A 151 11.49 -10.89 -2.24
N VAL A 152 11.90 -9.87 -2.99
CA VAL A 152 12.21 -9.89 -4.43
C VAL A 152 13.20 -8.77 -4.73
N ASP A 153 13.89 -8.88 -5.86
CA ASP A 153 14.62 -7.76 -6.45
C ASP A 153 13.93 -7.19 -7.71
N VAL A 154 14.56 -6.19 -8.33
CA VAL A 154 14.05 -5.56 -9.56
C VAL A 154 14.01 -6.54 -10.73
N ASP A 155 15.02 -7.41 -10.84
CA ASP A 155 15.16 -8.34 -11.96
C ASP A 155 14.12 -9.46 -11.89
N ASP A 156 13.75 -9.92 -10.69
CA ASP A 156 12.64 -10.84 -10.47
C ASP A 156 11.32 -10.29 -11.05
N ILE A 157 11.01 -9.02 -10.74
CA ILE A 157 9.76 -8.38 -11.17
C ILE A 157 9.78 -8.17 -12.68
N LEU A 158 10.91 -7.74 -13.25
CA LEU A 158 11.05 -7.54 -14.70
C LEU A 158 11.03 -8.88 -15.47
N GLY A 159 11.62 -9.92 -14.90
CA GLY A 159 11.57 -11.29 -15.42
C GLY A 159 10.14 -11.82 -15.46
N ALA A 160 9.37 -11.64 -14.39
CA ALA A 160 7.95 -11.99 -14.37
C ALA A 160 7.15 -11.18 -15.41
N LEU A 161 7.42 -9.88 -15.52
CA LEU A 161 6.76 -8.98 -16.46
C LEU A 161 6.93 -9.41 -17.93
N ALA A 162 8.07 -10.02 -18.28
CA ALA A 162 8.35 -10.50 -19.64
C ALA A 162 7.36 -11.57 -20.12
N TYR A 163 6.74 -12.31 -19.20
CA TYR A 163 5.77 -13.38 -19.51
C TYR A 163 4.31 -12.93 -19.42
N GLN A 164 4.07 -11.65 -19.14
CA GLN A 164 2.71 -11.10 -19.10
C GLN A 164 2.40 -10.35 -20.40
N SER A 165 1.11 -10.06 -20.64
CA SER A 165 0.67 -9.21 -21.76
C SER A 165 1.45 -7.86 -21.87
N ARG A 166 1.59 -7.34 -23.08
CA ARG A 166 2.35 -6.10 -23.34
C ARG A 166 1.61 -4.83 -22.88
N GLN A 167 0.30 -4.89 -22.73
CA GLN A 167 -0.53 -3.74 -22.36
C GLN A 167 -0.17 -3.24 -20.96
N GLY A 168 0.19 -1.97 -20.81
CA GLY A 168 0.64 -1.41 -19.53
C GLY A 168 2.07 -1.81 -19.12
N GLY A 169 2.82 -2.54 -19.96
CA GLY A 169 4.19 -2.95 -19.64
C GLY A 169 5.17 -1.78 -19.48
N ALA A 170 4.98 -0.69 -20.23
CA ALA A 170 5.78 0.53 -20.07
C ALA A 170 5.56 1.18 -18.68
N ARG A 171 4.31 1.22 -18.20
CA ARG A 171 3.98 1.72 -16.87
C ARG A 171 4.56 0.83 -15.76
N ALA A 172 4.51 -0.48 -15.94
CA ALA A 172 5.12 -1.42 -15.00
C ALA A 172 6.63 -1.21 -14.91
N ARG A 173 7.34 -1.18 -16.05
CA ARG A 173 8.78 -0.90 -16.10
C ARG A 173 9.13 0.43 -15.43
N TRP A 174 8.37 1.48 -15.70
CA TRP A 174 8.58 2.77 -15.04
C TRP A 174 8.40 2.67 -13.53
N SER A 175 7.34 2.01 -13.06
CA SER A 175 7.05 1.90 -11.62
C SER A 175 8.13 1.10 -10.89
N VAL A 176 8.63 0.02 -11.51
CA VAL A 176 9.73 -0.79 -10.97
C VAL A 176 11.04 0.00 -10.97
N ALA A 177 11.36 0.70 -12.06
CA ALA A 177 12.57 1.52 -12.14
C ALA A 177 12.53 2.75 -11.22
N PHE A 178 11.34 3.25 -10.89
CA PHE A 178 11.13 4.37 -9.97
C PHE A 178 11.14 3.94 -8.50
N ALA A 179 10.93 2.65 -8.20
CA ALA A 179 10.85 2.15 -6.84
C ALA A 179 12.18 2.28 -6.09
N ASP A 180 12.10 2.40 -4.78
CA ASP A 180 13.22 2.55 -3.85
C ASP A 180 12.79 2.02 -2.48
N GLY A 181 13.43 0.93 -2.03
CA GLY A 181 13.11 0.28 -0.76
C GLY A 181 13.39 1.11 0.50
N ARG A 182 13.92 2.33 0.37
CA ARG A 182 14.09 3.27 1.50
C ARG A 182 12.82 4.06 1.84
N SER A 183 11.77 4.00 1.00
CA SER A 183 10.46 4.54 1.39
C SER A 183 9.86 3.66 2.48
N GLU A 184 9.59 4.20 3.66
CA GLU A 184 9.16 3.42 4.83
C GLU A 184 7.62 3.34 4.94
N SER A 185 6.89 4.09 4.10
CA SER A 185 5.42 4.10 4.11
C SER A 185 4.78 4.28 2.73
N VAL A 186 3.53 3.83 2.60
CA VAL A 186 2.70 4.05 1.39
C VAL A 186 2.56 5.54 1.08
N GLY A 187 2.51 6.38 2.11
CA GLY A 187 2.42 7.82 1.98
C GLY A 187 3.68 8.42 1.38
N GLU A 188 4.85 7.96 1.81
CA GLU A 188 6.13 8.37 1.25
C GLU A 188 6.28 7.96 -0.23
N SER A 189 6.02 6.69 -0.55
CA SER A 189 6.07 6.19 -1.93
C SER A 189 5.15 6.98 -2.85
N ARG A 190 3.92 7.27 -2.40
CA ARG A 190 2.96 8.08 -3.17
C ARG A 190 3.39 9.53 -3.28
N SER A 191 4.00 10.10 -2.25
CA SER A 191 4.57 11.45 -2.27
C SER A 191 5.67 11.56 -3.32
N ARG A 192 6.61 10.62 -3.36
CA ARG A 192 7.67 10.57 -4.40
C ARG A 192 7.09 10.60 -5.81
N VAL A 193 6.11 9.72 -6.06
CA VAL A 193 5.46 9.63 -7.36
C VAL A 193 4.76 10.95 -7.71
N ALA A 194 4.04 11.57 -6.76
CA ALA A 194 3.40 12.86 -6.97
C ALA A 194 4.43 13.99 -7.23
N ILE A 195 5.52 14.06 -6.47
CA ILE A 195 6.62 15.02 -6.62
C ILE A 195 7.20 14.93 -8.05
N ALA A 196 7.51 13.71 -8.52
CA ALA A 196 8.05 13.47 -9.84
C ALA A 196 7.05 13.84 -10.96
N LEU A 197 5.78 13.46 -10.80
CA LEU A 197 4.71 13.76 -11.77
C LEU A 197 4.44 15.28 -11.87
N LEU A 198 4.62 16.01 -10.78
CA LEU A 198 4.52 17.48 -10.73
C LEU A 198 5.75 18.20 -11.29
N GLY A 199 6.77 17.46 -11.70
CA GLY A 199 8.03 17.97 -12.25
C GLY A 199 8.97 18.53 -11.19
N PHE A 200 8.84 18.20 -9.92
CA PHE A 200 9.84 18.64 -8.93
C PHE A 200 11.07 17.72 -8.94
N PRO A 201 12.24 18.22 -8.49
CA PRO A 201 13.44 17.39 -8.37
C PRO A 201 13.16 16.17 -7.49
N ALA A 202 13.75 15.03 -7.85
CA ALA A 202 13.68 13.84 -7.00
C ALA A 202 14.34 14.13 -5.63
N PRO A 203 13.68 13.80 -4.51
CA PRO A 203 14.26 13.95 -3.19
C PRO A 203 15.30 12.87 -2.92
N GLU A 204 16.28 13.19 -2.08
CA GLU A 204 17.00 12.18 -1.30
C GLU A 204 16.08 11.66 -0.20
N LEU A 205 16.10 10.35 0.05
CA LEU A 205 15.26 9.72 1.07
C LEU A 205 15.99 9.55 2.40
N GLN A 206 15.22 9.59 3.50
CA GLN A 206 15.69 9.23 4.84
C GLN A 206 16.92 10.07 5.24
N VAL A 207 16.86 11.38 5.00
CA VAL A 207 17.98 12.32 5.18
C VAL A 207 18.17 12.63 6.66
N GLU A 208 19.38 12.43 7.17
CA GLU A 208 19.75 12.74 8.55
C GLU A 208 20.44 14.10 8.65
N VAL A 209 19.96 14.94 9.58
CA VAL A 209 20.58 16.22 9.94
C VAL A 209 20.92 16.24 11.43
N ARG A 210 22.04 16.88 11.78
CA ARG A 210 22.48 17.03 13.17
C ARG A 210 22.02 18.37 13.72
N THR A 211 21.40 18.34 14.89
CA THR A 211 20.95 19.52 15.65
C THR A 211 21.62 19.55 17.02
N ASP A 212 21.42 20.63 17.76
CA ASP A 212 21.81 20.75 19.18
C ASP A 212 21.02 19.80 20.11
N LEU A 213 19.89 19.27 19.64
CA LEU A 213 19.08 18.27 20.35
C LEU A 213 19.36 16.83 19.89
N GLY A 214 20.34 16.62 19.01
CA GLY A 214 20.72 15.33 18.44
C GLY A 214 20.42 15.19 16.96
N SER A 215 20.52 13.97 16.44
CA SER A 215 20.22 13.65 15.04
C SER A 215 18.72 13.56 14.78
N PHE A 216 18.30 14.11 13.64
CA PHE A 216 16.94 14.04 13.14
C PHE A 216 16.93 13.47 11.73
N ARG A 217 16.01 12.55 11.45
CA ARG A 217 15.82 11.94 10.13
C ARG A 217 14.50 12.42 9.53
N ALA A 218 14.56 12.94 8.31
CA ALA A 218 13.39 13.34 7.53
C ALA A 218 13.15 12.37 6.37
N ASP A 219 11.88 12.21 5.97
CA ASP A 219 11.50 11.33 4.87
C ASP A 219 12.14 11.76 3.55
N PHE A 220 12.19 13.07 3.31
CA PHE A 220 12.66 13.69 2.07
C PHE A 220 13.67 14.80 2.34
N GLY A 221 14.66 14.93 1.46
CA GLY A 221 15.57 16.07 1.45
C GLY A 221 15.94 16.55 0.06
N TRP A 222 16.10 17.86 -0.08
CA TRP A 222 16.66 18.52 -1.25
C TRP A 222 17.77 19.47 -0.82
N ARG A 223 18.87 19.48 -1.57
CA ARG A 223 19.89 20.52 -1.44
C ARG A 223 19.46 21.78 -2.18
N LEU A 224 19.22 22.84 -1.41
CA LEU A 224 18.97 24.19 -1.92
C LEU A 224 20.13 25.07 -1.46
N ASP A 225 21.00 25.40 -2.41
CA ASP A 225 22.28 26.06 -2.15
C ASP A 225 23.06 25.32 -1.05
N ASP A 226 23.48 26.02 0.01
CA ASP A 226 24.25 25.45 1.11
C ASP A 226 23.38 24.85 2.24
N ARG A 227 22.05 24.79 2.07
CA ARG A 227 21.12 24.27 3.09
C ARG A 227 20.27 23.11 2.60
N TRP A 228 19.78 22.34 3.56
CA TRP A 228 18.76 21.32 3.32
C TRP A 228 17.38 21.95 3.37
N LEU A 229 16.54 21.59 2.40
CA LEU A 229 15.09 21.59 2.56
C LEU A 229 14.67 20.15 2.89
N LEU A 230 14.10 19.96 4.08
CA LEU A 230 13.54 18.68 4.54
C LEU A 230 12.03 18.64 4.29
N GLY A 231 11.53 17.50 3.86
CA GLY A 231 10.12 17.22 3.68
C GLY A 231 9.67 16.06 4.55
N GLU A 232 8.53 16.19 5.22
CA GLU A 232 7.89 15.08 5.95
C GLU A 232 6.48 14.82 5.44
N PHE A 233 6.17 13.53 5.30
CA PHE A 233 4.82 13.06 5.05
C PHE A 233 4.13 12.77 6.39
N ASP A 234 3.24 13.68 6.79
CA ASP A 234 2.42 13.49 7.98
C ASP A 234 1.19 12.64 7.63
N GLY A 235 1.26 11.35 7.95
CA GLY A 235 0.16 10.39 7.79
C GLY A 235 -1.07 10.64 8.68
N LEU A 236 -1.28 11.87 9.16
CA LEU A 236 -2.30 12.30 10.13
C LEU A 236 -3.75 12.07 9.64
N VAL A 237 -4.20 10.81 9.74
CA VAL A 237 -5.61 10.39 9.92
C VAL A 237 -5.76 9.42 11.11
N LYS A 238 -4.69 9.06 11.85
CA LYS A 238 -4.81 8.19 13.04
C LYS A 238 -4.35 8.75 14.39
N TYR A 239 -3.97 10.03 14.49
CA TYR A 239 -3.55 10.60 15.78
C TYR A 239 -4.67 11.25 16.61
N GLY A 240 -5.92 11.23 16.15
CA GLY A 240 -7.05 11.58 17.03
C GLY A 240 -7.21 10.57 18.19
N ALA A 241 -6.79 9.31 18.00
CA ALA A 241 -6.96 8.25 18.99
C ALA A 241 -5.74 8.01 19.89
N LEU A 242 -4.52 8.37 19.45
CA LEU A 242 -3.28 8.10 20.18
C LEU A 242 -2.86 9.21 21.15
N ALA A 243 -3.45 10.41 21.04
CA ALA A 243 -3.23 11.49 22.01
C ALA A 243 -3.84 11.19 23.40
N SER A 244 -4.81 10.27 23.48
CA SER A 244 -5.52 9.94 24.73
C SER A 244 -4.85 8.86 25.59
N ALA A 245 -3.68 8.31 25.18
CA ALA A 245 -3.11 7.12 25.81
C ALA A 245 -1.76 7.33 26.54
N SER A 246 -1.15 8.52 26.50
CA SER A 246 0.25 8.68 26.93
C SER A 246 0.47 9.32 28.30
N GLY A 247 -0.57 9.73 29.04
CA GLY A 247 -0.45 10.19 30.44
C GLY A 247 0.48 11.39 30.68
N ARG A 248 1.02 12.00 29.61
CA ARG A 248 1.69 13.30 29.61
C ARG A 248 0.62 14.36 29.42
N THR A 249 0.76 15.51 30.07
CA THR A 249 -0.13 16.62 29.73
C THR A 249 0.06 16.91 28.24
N GLY A 250 -1.02 17.08 27.47
CA GLY A 250 -0.90 17.37 26.03
C GLY A 250 -0.01 18.59 25.73
N VAL A 251 0.18 19.45 26.75
CA VAL A 251 1.08 20.60 26.75
C VAL A 251 2.55 20.20 26.68
N ASP A 252 3.03 19.23 27.47
CA ASP A 252 4.44 18.83 27.47
C ASP A 252 4.87 18.20 26.14
N ALA A 253 3.98 17.40 25.54
CA ALA A 253 4.20 16.81 24.22
C ALA A 253 4.30 17.88 23.13
N LEU A 254 3.41 18.88 23.19
CA LEU A 254 3.42 20.01 22.25
C LEU A 254 4.69 20.87 22.41
N VAL A 255 5.14 21.12 23.65
CA VAL A 255 6.37 21.86 23.92
C VAL A 255 7.60 21.11 23.40
N ALA A 256 7.66 19.79 23.59
CA ALA A 256 8.76 18.97 23.09
C ALA A 256 8.81 18.95 21.55
N GLU A 257 7.65 18.81 20.89
CA GLU A 257 7.55 18.86 19.43
C GLU A 257 7.98 20.24 18.90
N LYS A 258 7.55 21.32 19.55
CA LYS A 258 7.97 22.68 19.17
C LYS A 258 9.48 22.88 19.29
N ARG A 259 10.08 22.43 20.41
CA ARG A 259 11.55 22.51 20.61
C ARG A 259 12.31 21.71 19.54
N ARG A 260 11.79 20.55 19.15
CA ARG A 260 12.35 19.71 18.10
C ARG A 260 12.29 20.43 16.75
N GLU A 261 11.14 20.99 16.39
CA GLU A 261 10.98 21.74 15.15
C GLU A 261 11.91 22.97 15.11
N ASP A 262 11.99 23.74 16.20
CA ASP A 262 12.88 24.88 16.31
C ASP A 262 14.36 24.49 16.12
N ALA A 263 14.78 23.33 16.64
CA ALA A 263 16.14 22.81 16.48
C ALA A 263 16.45 22.43 15.02
N ILE A 264 15.49 21.82 14.32
CA ILE A 264 15.62 21.49 12.90
C ILE A 264 15.70 22.77 12.07
N ARG A 265 14.81 23.75 12.34
CA ARG A 265 14.75 25.02 11.60
C ARG A 265 16.04 25.85 11.68
N ARG A 266 16.84 25.67 12.73
CA ARG A 266 18.17 26.30 12.86
C ARG A 266 19.17 25.77 11.83
N VAL A 267 19.06 24.51 11.41
CA VAL A 267 20.04 23.85 10.52
C VAL A 267 19.50 23.55 9.11
N ALA A 268 18.19 23.46 8.95
CA ALA A 268 17.52 23.16 7.69
C ALA A 268 16.16 23.88 7.57
N ASP A 269 15.66 24.01 6.36
CA ASP A 269 14.26 24.39 6.12
C ASP A 269 13.37 23.14 6.19
N LEU A 270 12.11 23.31 6.57
CA LEU A 270 11.18 22.20 6.77
C LEU A 270 9.83 22.50 6.12
N CYS A 271 9.34 21.58 5.30
CA CYS A 271 7.97 21.55 4.81
C CYS A 271 7.30 20.21 5.15
N ARG A 272 5.99 20.24 5.40
CA ARG A 272 5.19 19.07 5.77
C ARG A 272 3.96 19.01 4.90
N TRP A 273 3.50 17.81 4.60
CA TRP A 273 2.26 17.61 3.87
C TRP A 273 1.56 16.33 4.30
N THR A 274 0.26 16.29 4.07
CA THR A 274 -0.61 15.20 4.49
C THR A 274 -1.07 14.35 3.32
N TRP A 275 -1.79 13.26 3.61
CA TRP A 275 -2.56 12.51 2.60
C TRP A 275 -3.36 13.42 1.68
N ASP A 276 -4.02 14.41 2.29
CA ASP A 276 -4.91 15.36 1.68
C ASP A 276 -4.21 16.27 0.65
N ASP A 277 -2.91 16.49 0.80
CA ASP A 277 -2.08 17.25 -0.13
C ASP A 277 -1.53 16.36 -1.25
N VAL A 278 -1.23 15.09 -0.97
CA VAL A 278 -0.77 14.11 -1.97
C VAL A 278 -1.87 13.75 -2.96
N VAL A 279 -3.12 13.57 -2.49
CA VAL A 279 -4.27 13.26 -3.37
C VAL A 279 -4.76 14.45 -4.18
N ARG A 280 -4.34 15.68 -3.84
CA ARG A 280 -4.65 16.92 -4.58
C ARG A 280 -3.34 17.56 -5.03
N PRO A 281 -2.77 17.13 -6.17
CA PRO A 281 -1.40 17.47 -6.58
C PRO A 281 -1.12 18.98 -6.62
N GLU A 282 -2.12 19.83 -6.84
CA GLU A 282 -1.98 21.28 -6.81
C GLU A 282 -1.62 21.82 -5.41
N ARG A 283 -2.13 21.18 -4.35
CA ARG A 283 -1.80 21.53 -2.96
C ARG A 283 -0.36 21.18 -2.65
N LEU A 284 0.06 19.95 -2.94
CA LEU A 284 1.47 19.54 -2.80
C LEU A 284 2.38 20.47 -3.62
N ALA A 285 2.02 20.76 -4.88
CA ALA A 285 2.80 21.66 -5.72
C ALA A 285 2.91 23.10 -5.17
N ARG A 286 1.92 23.56 -4.40
CA ARG A 286 1.96 24.87 -3.72
C ARG A 286 2.91 24.83 -2.53
N ILE A 287 2.84 23.77 -1.72
CA ILE A 287 3.73 23.56 -0.56
C ILE A 287 5.19 23.53 -1.02
N LEU A 288 5.50 22.71 -2.02
CA LEU A 288 6.86 22.55 -2.53
C LEU A 288 7.41 23.85 -3.16
N ARG A 289 6.57 24.61 -3.89
CA ARG A 289 6.95 25.93 -4.42
C ARG A 289 7.18 26.97 -3.32
N ALA A 290 6.31 27.01 -2.31
CA ALA A 290 6.47 27.91 -1.18
C ALA A 290 7.75 27.59 -0.37
N ALA A 291 8.17 26.33 -0.37
CA ALA A 291 9.43 25.88 0.21
C ALA A 291 10.67 26.15 -0.66
N GLY A 292 10.51 26.80 -1.83
CA GLY A 292 11.62 27.19 -2.70
C GLY A 292 11.97 26.19 -3.82
N LEU A 293 11.29 25.04 -3.91
CA LEU A 293 11.53 24.10 -5.02
C LEU A 293 10.99 24.67 -6.33
N ARG A 294 11.82 24.56 -7.37
CA ARG A 294 11.45 24.90 -8.74
C ARG A 294 11.15 23.64 -9.53
N ARG A 295 10.13 23.70 -10.38
CA ARG A 295 9.85 22.61 -11.31
C ARG A 295 10.99 22.49 -12.32
N ARG A 296 11.38 21.26 -12.60
CA ARG A 296 12.15 20.80 -13.75
C ARG A 296 11.17 20.16 -14.74
N ASP A 297 11.62 19.92 -15.96
CA ASP A 297 10.78 19.25 -16.95
C ASP A 297 10.36 17.85 -16.44
N PRO A 298 9.07 17.51 -16.51
CA PRO A 298 8.59 16.22 -16.01
C PRO A 298 9.16 15.07 -16.83
N VAL A 299 9.94 14.20 -16.18
CA VAL A 299 10.49 12.98 -16.80
C VAL A 299 9.47 11.86 -16.66
N LEU A 300 8.38 11.94 -17.42
CA LEU A 300 7.39 10.87 -17.48
C LEU A 300 7.42 10.18 -18.84
N PRO A 301 7.45 8.84 -18.88
CA PRO A 301 7.19 8.13 -20.12
C PRO A 301 5.81 8.50 -20.66
N ALA A 302 5.72 8.61 -21.98
CA ALA A 302 4.45 8.83 -22.66
C ALA A 302 3.39 7.81 -22.19
N GLY A 303 2.22 8.31 -21.76
CA GLY A 303 1.09 7.48 -21.33
C GLY A 303 1.01 7.17 -19.83
N VAL A 304 1.95 7.64 -19.01
CA VAL A 304 1.81 7.65 -17.54
C VAL A 304 0.96 8.84 -17.12
N ARG A 305 -0.27 8.59 -16.66
CA ARG A 305 -1.15 9.63 -16.11
C ARG A 305 -1.28 9.46 -14.59
N LEU A 306 -1.37 10.57 -13.88
CA LEU A 306 -2.05 10.61 -12.59
C LEU A 306 -3.50 10.14 -12.85
N LEU A 307 -4.02 9.22 -12.05
CA LEU A 307 -5.49 9.12 -11.98
C LEU A 307 -6.02 10.45 -11.43
N PRO A 308 -7.20 10.90 -11.89
CA PRO A 308 -7.87 12.06 -11.31
C PRO A 308 -8.17 11.86 -9.82
#